data_AF-A0A852H0W9-F1
#
_entry.id   AF-A0A852H0W9-F1
#
_cell.length_a   1.000
_cell.length_b   1.000
_cell.length_c   1.000
_cell.angle_alpha   90.00
_cell.angle_beta   90.00
_cell.angle_gamma   90.00
#
_symmetry.space_group_name_H-M   'P 1'
#
loop_
_entity.id
_entity.type
_entity.pdbx_description
1 polymer ?
#
loop_
_entity_poly.entity_id
_entity_poly.type
_entity_poly.pdbx_seq_one_letter_code
_entity_poly.pdbx_strand_id
1 'polypeptide(L)'
;QPLIDALPSCATEACVVLMKEIIASGEVEEDKVEYFFWSFSFIPKPTSGMIESLAPLLKSPGASQSCFLGVTALLHRFCSSYNSCDGVPAVQSVMWTLGKFLGRNCTVQDSERLSEVQLVLKAIGNAGLAAASLAPVLSLCASLKSNPIEIRLAAIQAFRRIPCSVRVSDLLPAGD
;
A
#
# COMPACT_ATOMS: atom_id res chain seq x y z
N GLN A 1 5.41 5.03 -28.04
CA GLN A 1 4.26 5.76 -28.63
C GLN A 1 4.20 7.06 -27.84
N PRO A 2 4.58 8.22 -28.41
CA PRO A 2 4.89 9.42 -27.61
C PRO A 2 3.81 9.86 -26.62
N LEU A 3 2.53 9.62 -26.97
CA LEU A 3 1.39 9.90 -26.10
C LEU A 3 1.39 9.03 -24.82
N ILE A 4 1.60 7.72 -24.96
CA ILE A 4 1.63 6.77 -23.84
C ILE A 4 2.80 7.11 -22.91
N ASP A 5 3.95 7.43 -23.51
CA ASP A 5 5.18 7.74 -22.77
C ASP A 5 5.04 9.06 -21.96
N ALA A 6 4.15 9.97 -22.38
CA ALA A 6 3.89 11.24 -21.71
C ALA A 6 2.79 11.19 -20.63
N LEU A 7 1.94 10.14 -20.60
CA LEU A 7 0.81 10.04 -19.67
C LEU A 7 1.19 10.23 -18.19
N PRO A 8 2.29 9.63 -17.69
CA PRO A 8 2.75 9.85 -16.31
C PRO A 8 2.97 11.31 -15.91
N SER A 9 3.37 12.17 -16.86
CA SER A 9 3.63 13.59 -16.58
C SER A 9 2.35 14.42 -16.41
N CYS A 10 1.21 13.90 -16.85
CA CYS A 10 -0.07 14.58 -16.73
C CYS A 10 -0.55 14.70 -15.27
N ALA A 11 -0.35 13.64 -14.47
CA ALA A 11 -0.67 13.59 -13.04
C ALA A 11 -2.10 14.03 -12.65
N THR A 12 -3.05 13.99 -13.58
CA THR A 12 -4.49 14.22 -13.31
C THR A 12 -5.23 12.91 -13.13
N GLU A 13 -6.42 12.96 -12.51
CA GLU A 13 -7.24 11.77 -12.30
C GLU A 13 -7.63 11.09 -13.61
N ALA A 14 -8.00 11.86 -14.63
CA ALA A 14 -8.32 11.33 -15.96
C ALA A 14 -7.14 10.57 -16.58
N CYS A 15 -5.92 11.07 -16.42
CA CYS A 15 -4.72 10.40 -16.90
C CYS A 15 -4.41 9.12 -16.11
N VAL A 16 -4.69 9.09 -14.79
CA VAL A 16 -4.59 7.87 -13.98
C VAL A 16 -5.60 6.81 -14.41
N VAL A 17 -6.86 7.21 -14.66
CA VAL A 17 -7.90 6.31 -15.17
C VAL A 17 -7.50 5.73 -16.52
N LEU A 18 -7.00 6.56 -17.45
CA LEU A 18 -6.53 6.11 -18.75
C LEU A 18 -5.32 5.16 -18.62
N MET A 19 -4.34 5.48 -17.77
CA MET A 19 -3.22 4.56 -17.50
C MET A 19 -3.72 3.22 -16.95
N LYS A 20 -4.72 3.22 -16.05
CA LYS A 20 -5.35 2.00 -15.53
C LYS A 20 -6.06 1.21 -16.63
N GLU A 21 -6.75 1.86 -17.56
CA GLU A 21 -7.41 1.20 -18.69
C GLU A 21 -6.40 0.55 -19.64
N ILE A 22 -5.29 1.24 -19.91
CA ILE A 22 -4.18 0.72 -20.70
C ILE A 22 -3.52 -0.49 -20.03
N ILE A 23 -3.30 -0.43 -18.71
CA ILE A 23 -2.78 -1.59 -17.95
C ILE A 23 -3.76 -2.76 -18.04
N ALA A 24 -5.06 -2.49 -17.91
CA ALA A 24 -6.09 -3.52 -17.92
C ALA A 24 -6.33 -4.14 -19.31
N SER A 25 -5.96 -3.48 -20.40
CA SER A 25 -6.10 -4.06 -21.75
C SER A 25 -5.08 -5.17 -22.01
N GLY A 26 -3.93 -5.15 -21.33
CA GLY A 26 -2.84 -6.11 -21.56
C GLY A 26 -2.13 -5.93 -22.90
N GLU A 27 -2.39 -4.84 -23.63
CA GLU A 27 -1.85 -4.59 -24.97
C GLU A 27 -0.52 -3.81 -24.95
N VAL A 28 0.02 -3.53 -23.76
CA VAL A 28 1.21 -2.70 -23.57
C VAL A 28 2.35 -3.52 -22.96
N GLU A 29 3.56 -3.22 -23.39
CA GLU A 29 4.80 -3.84 -22.93
C GLU A 29 4.95 -3.72 -21.40
N GLU A 30 5.51 -4.75 -20.76
CA GLU A 30 5.63 -4.85 -19.31
C GLU A 30 6.44 -3.70 -18.69
N ASP A 31 7.49 -3.24 -19.37
CA ASP A 31 8.33 -2.12 -18.94
C ASP A 31 7.54 -0.80 -18.83
N LYS A 32 6.58 -0.57 -19.75
CA LYS A 32 5.68 0.58 -19.71
C LYS A 32 4.64 0.46 -18.59
N VAL A 33 4.13 -0.74 -18.34
CA VAL A 33 3.22 -1.00 -17.21
C VAL A 33 3.94 -0.72 -15.89
N GLU A 34 5.17 -1.22 -15.74
CA GLU A 34 6.03 -0.94 -14.58
C GLU A 34 6.31 0.56 -14.43
N TYR A 35 6.60 1.26 -15.54
CA TYR A 35 6.81 2.71 -15.53
C TYR A 35 5.57 3.47 -15.03
N PHE A 36 4.36 3.08 -15.46
CA PHE A 36 3.11 3.67 -14.97
C PHE A 36 2.97 3.49 -13.46
N PHE A 37 3.17 2.27 -12.96
CA PHE A 37 3.07 2.00 -11.53
C PHE A 37 4.07 2.82 -10.70
N TRP A 38 5.33 2.92 -11.14
CA TRP A 38 6.32 3.76 -10.47
C TRP A 38 5.93 5.23 -10.48
N SER A 39 5.35 5.70 -11.60
CA SER A 39 4.95 7.10 -11.74
C SER A 39 3.91 7.57 -10.73
N PHE A 40 3.03 6.68 -10.25
CA PHE A 40 2.00 7.02 -9.28
C PHE A 40 2.57 7.59 -7.97
N SER A 41 3.79 7.19 -7.60
CA SER A 41 4.50 7.72 -6.42
C SER A 41 4.84 9.21 -6.51
N PHE A 42 4.89 9.75 -7.74
CA PHE A 42 5.28 11.12 -8.05
C PHE A 42 4.10 12.06 -8.31
N ILE A 43 2.85 11.56 -8.28
CA ILE A 43 1.66 12.41 -8.43
C ILE A 43 1.60 13.39 -7.25
N PRO A 44 1.67 14.72 -7.47
CA PRO A 44 1.86 15.69 -6.39
C PRO A 44 0.62 15.87 -5.51
N LYS A 45 -0.58 15.77 -6.09
CA LYS A 45 -1.87 15.96 -5.40
C LYS A 45 -2.81 14.79 -5.70
N PRO A 46 -2.61 13.63 -5.06
CA PRO A 46 -3.50 12.49 -5.24
C PRO A 46 -4.93 12.82 -4.82
N THR A 47 -5.92 12.21 -5.46
CA THR A 47 -7.34 12.29 -5.10
C THR A 47 -7.85 10.94 -4.60
N SER A 48 -8.99 10.92 -3.93
CA SER A 48 -9.67 9.66 -3.58
C SER A 48 -10.10 8.88 -4.82
N GLY A 49 -10.49 9.55 -5.91
CA GLY A 49 -10.86 8.91 -7.17
C GLY A 49 -9.70 8.20 -7.85
N MET A 50 -8.47 8.75 -7.78
CA MET A 50 -7.26 8.03 -8.22
C MET A 50 -7.03 6.75 -7.40
N ILE A 51 -7.22 6.79 -6.08
CA ILE A 51 -7.06 5.60 -5.23
C ILE A 51 -8.13 4.55 -5.57
N GLU A 52 -9.39 4.99 -5.69
CA GLU A 52 -10.52 4.13 -6.00
C GLU A 52 -10.36 3.44 -7.37
N SER A 53 -9.92 4.17 -8.39
CA SER A 53 -9.71 3.62 -9.73
C SER A 53 -8.56 2.61 -9.80
N LEU A 54 -7.50 2.79 -9.00
CA LEU A 54 -6.35 1.89 -8.97
C LEU A 54 -6.51 0.70 -8.01
N ALA A 55 -7.34 0.80 -6.98
CA ALA A 55 -7.53 -0.26 -5.98
C ALA A 55 -7.83 -1.66 -6.58
N PRO A 56 -8.64 -1.80 -7.64
CA PRO A 56 -8.88 -3.09 -8.28
C PRO A 56 -7.62 -3.77 -8.83
N LEU A 57 -6.60 -3.01 -9.24
CA LEU A 57 -5.36 -3.57 -9.81
C LEU A 57 -4.59 -4.44 -8.80
N LEU A 58 -4.73 -4.16 -7.50
CA LEU A 58 -4.13 -4.99 -6.44
C LEU A 58 -4.72 -6.40 -6.36
N LYS A 59 -5.90 -6.63 -6.97
CA LYS A 59 -6.59 -7.92 -7.00
C LYS A 59 -6.40 -8.63 -8.35
N SER A 60 -5.74 -7.99 -9.32
CA SER A 60 -5.48 -8.60 -10.61
C SER A 60 -4.55 -9.81 -10.46
N PRO A 61 -4.83 -10.92 -11.15
CA PRO A 61 -3.89 -12.04 -11.21
C PRO A 61 -2.52 -11.57 -11.68
N GLY A 62 -1.45 -11.94 -10.96
CA GLY A 62 -0.09 -11.54 -11.32
C GLY A 62 0.24 -10.06 -11.09
N ALA A 63 -0.52 -9.34 -10.26
CA ALA A 63 -0.21 -7.96 -9.89
C ALA A 63 1.24 -7.82 -9.41
N SER A 64 2.02 -6.99 -10.10
CA SER A 64 3.47 -6.89 -9.91
C SER A 64 3.85 -6.17 -8.61
N GLN A 65 5.13 -6.27 -8.24
CA GLN A 65 5.66 -5.53 -7.09
C GLN A 65 5.47 -4.01 -7.24
N SER A 66 5.69 -3.44 -8.43
CA SER A 66 5.49 -2.01 -8.64
C SER A 66 4.01 -1.62 -8.50
N CYS A 67 3.06 -2.48 -8.88
CA CYS A 67 1.64 -2.26 -8.63
C CYS A 67 1.37 -2.03 -7.13
N PHE A 68 1.78 -2.98 -6.29
CA PHE A 68 1.60 -2.86 -4.84
C PHE A 68 2.30 -1.62 -4.26
N LEU A 69 3.55 -1.36 -4.66
CA LEU A 69 4.33 -0.27 -4.10
C LEU A 69 3.89 1.10 -4.62
N GLY A 70 3.56 1.23 -5.90
CA GLY A 70 3.09 2.46 -6.53
C GLY A 70 1.72 2.90 -6.01
N VAL A 71 0.76 1.97 -5.92
CA VAL A 71 -0.58 2.27 -5.38
C VAL A 71 -0.50 2.67 -3.90
N THR A 72 0.31 1.97 -3.10
CA THR A 72 0.47 2.32 -1.67
C THR A 72 1.28 3.59 -1.45
N ALA A 73 2.21 3.95 -2.35
CA ALA A 73 2.92 5.23 -2.31
C ALA A 73 1.97 6.41 -2.59
N LEU A 74 1.11 6.27 -3.60
CA LEU A 74 0.07 7.25 -3.92
C LEU A 74 -0.84 7.49 -2.70
N LEU A 75 -1.27 6.39 -2.07
CA LEU A 75 -2.15 6.39 -0.92
C LEU A 75 -1.48 7.01 0.33
N HIS A 76 -0.18 6.75 0.55
CA HIS A 76 0.58 7.45 1.58
C HIS A 76 0.62 8.96 1.36
N ARG A 77 0.86 9.40 0.12
CA ARG A 77 0.92 10.82 -0.21
C ARG A 77 -0.45 11.50 -0.05
N PHE A 78 -1.53 10.83 -0.43
CA PHE A 78 -2.90 11.27 -0.17
C PHE A 78 -3.14 11.47 1.34
N CYS A 79 -2.89 10.44 2.15
CA CYS A 79 -3.11 10.50 3.60
C CYS A 79 -2.16 11.46 4.33
N SER A 80 -1.01 11.78 3.77
CA SER A 80 -0.09 12.75 4.36
C SER A 80 -0.57 14.20 4.20
N SER A 81 -1.49 14.44 3.26
CA SER A 81 -2.00 15.78 2.95
C SER A 81 -3.46 16.01 3.37
N TYR A 82 -4.15 14.96 3.83
CA TYR A 82 -5.59 14.98 4.11
C TYR A 82 -5.88 14.60 5.58
N ASN A 83 -6.57 15.49 6.30
CA ASN A 83 -7.02 15.21 7.66
C ASN A 83 -8.12 14.14 7.63
N SER A 84 -8.06 13.15 8.53
CA SER A 84 -9.03 12.04 8.63
C SER A 84 -9.03 11.09 7.41
N CYS A 85 -7.85 10.72 6.92
CA CYS A 85 -7.71 9.76 5.82
C CYS A 85 -8.33 8.38 6.08
N ASP A 86 -8.40 7.99 7.36
CA ASP A 86 -8.99 6.74 7.85
C ASP A 86 -10.50 6.61 7.57
N GLY A 87 -11.20 7.73 7.41
CA GLY A 87 -12.62 7.77 7.05
C GLY A 87 -12.91 7.64 5.55
N VAL A 88 -11.89 7.63 4.68
CA VAL A 88 -12.09 7.65 3.22
C VAL A 88 -12.36 6.22 2.71
N PRO A 89 -13.52 5.94 2.06
CA PRO A 89 -13.87 4.58 1.64
C PRO A 89 -12.85 3.92 0.71
N ALA A 90 -12.27 4.68 -0.21
CA ALA A 90 -11.23 4.19 -1.11
C ALA A 90 -9.99 3.68 -0.35
N VAL A 91 -9.58 4.39 0.70
CA VAL A 91 -8.44 4.02 1.56
C VAL A 91 -8.76 2.75 2.35
N GLN A 92 -9.96 2.69 2.95
CA GLN A 92 -10.42 1.51 3.68
C GLN A 92 -10.47 0.27 2.78
N SER A 93 -10.92 0.40 1.53
CA SER A 93 -10.97 -0.69 0.54
C SER A 93 -9.56 -1.24 0.23
N VAL A 94 -8.57 -0.36 0.07
CA VAL A 94 -7.17 -0.79 -0.15
C VAL A 94 -6.63 -1.48 1.10
N MET A 95 -6.82 -0.91 2.29
CA MET A 95 -6.34 -1.53 3.55
C MET A 95 -7.01 -2.86 3.83
N TRP A 96 -8.31 -2.99 3.54
CA TRP A 96 -9.02 -4.27 3.61
C TRP A 96 -8.40 -5.31 2.67
N THR A 97 -8.09 -4.92 1.44
CA THR A 97 -7.46 -5.80 0.44
C THR A 97 -6.09 -6.26 0.92
N LEU A 98 -5.23 -5.35 1.40
CA LEU A 98 -3.92 -5.71 1.95
C LEU A 98 -4.04 -6.60 3.21
N GLY A 99 -5.00 -6.31 4.09
CA GLY A 99 -5.28 -7.14 5.27
C GLY A 99 -5.72 -8.56 4.90
N LYS A 100 -6.48 -8.73 3.82
CA LYS A 100 -6.85 -10.06 3.29
C LYS A 100 -5.62 -10.85 2.83
N PHE A 101 -4.68 -10.19 2.14
CA PHE A 101 -3.42 -10.83 1.76
C PHE A 101 -2.59 -11.26 2.97
N LEU A 102 -2.60 -10.55 4.09
CA LEU A 102 -1.89 -11.00 5.31
C LEU A 102 -2.61 -12.13 6.05
N GLY A 103 -3.93 -12.23 5.91
CA GLY A 103 -4.76 -13.06 6.78
C GLY A 103 -4.72 -12.56 8.23
N ARG A 104 -5.00 -13.45 9.19
CA ARG A 104 -5.05 -13.06 10.61
C ARG A 104 -3.66 -12.87 11.23
N ASN A 105 -2.67 -13.64 10.79
CA ASN A 105 -1.40 -13.79 11.50
C ASN A 105 -0.17 -13.98 10.59
N CYS A 106 -0.26 -13.66 9.29
CA CYS A 106 0.84 -13.78 8.33
C CYS A 106 1.45 -15.19 8.25
N THR A 107 0.61 -16.22 8.40
CA THR A 107 1.04 -17.61 8.25
C THR A 107 1.44 -17.89 6.80
N VAL A 108 2.58 -18.54 6.64
CA VAL A 108 3.19 -18.90 5.36
C VAL A 108 3.46 -20.39 5.33
N GLN A 109 3.23 -21.03 4.19
CA GLN A 109 3.33 -22.49 4.02
C GLN A 109 4.44 -22.87 3.02
N ASP A 110 4.80 -21.97 2.12
CA ASP A 110 5.78 -22.16 1.06
C ASP A 110 6.53 -20.84 0.76
N SER A 111 7.51 -20.92 -0.14
CA SER A 111 8.38 -19.78 -0.50
C SER A 111 7.67 -18.72 -1.35
N GLU A 112 6.65 -19.10 -2.12
CA GLU A 112 5.87 -18.18 -2.95
C GLU A 112 5.03 -17.28 -2.05
N ARG A 113 4.30 -17.90 -1.12
CA ARG A 113 3.51 -17.23 -0.10
C ARG A 113 4.38 -16.39 0.84
N LEU A 114 5.58 -16.83 1.17
CA LEU A 114 6.56 -16.02 1.90
C LEU A 114 6.86 -14.71 1.16
N SER A 115 7.20 -14.79 -0.12
CA SER A 115 7.53 -13.63 -0.96
C SER A 115 6.35 -12.68 -1.10
N GLU A 116 5.14 -13.23 -1.30
CA GLU A 116 3.89 -12.46 -1.38
C GLU A 116 3.60 -11.70 -0.08
N VAL A 117 3.65 -12.38 1.07
CA VAL A 117 3.39 -11.72 2.37
C VAL A 117 4.45 -10.66 2.66
N GLN A 118 5.72 -10.89 2.32
CA GLN A 118 6.75 -9.86 2.45
C GLN A 118 6.48 -8.62 1.59
N LEU A 119 6.05 -8.81 0.33
CA LEU A 119 5.66 -7.71 -0.55
C LEU A 119 4.49 -6.92 0.04
N VAL A 120 3.47 -7.61 0.55
CA VAL A 120 2.28 -6.98 1.15
C VAL A 120 2.67 -6.21 2.41
N LEU A 121 3.50 -6.76 3.29
CA LEU A 121 4.02 -6.05 4.46
C LEU A 121 4.81 -4.79 4.06
N LYS A 122 5.62 -4.86 3.00
CA LYS A 122 6.32 -3.70 2.45
C LYS A 122 5.35 -2.64 1.92
N ALA A 123 4.30 -3.06 1.21
CA ALA A 123 3.25 -2.18 0.69
C ALA A 123 2.46 -1.49 1.83
N ILE A 124 2.10 -2.23 2.88
CA ILE A 124 1.47 -1.70 4.09
C ILE A 124 2.37 -0.67 4.78
N GLY A 125 3.66 -0.98 4.96
CA GLY A 125 4.61 -0.02 5.51
C GLY A 125 4.83 1.21 4.63
N ASN A 126 4.67 1.06 3.31
CA ASN A 126 4.76 2.15 2.36
C ASN A 126 3.53 3.08 2.44
N ALA A 127 2.34 2.54 2.68
CA ALA A 127 1.08 3.27 2.86
C ALA A 127 1.07 4.22 4.07
N GLY A 128 1.92 3.98 5.06
CA GLY A 128 2.12 4.86 6.22
C GLY A 128 0.86 5.05 7.06
N LEU A 129 0.45 6.30 7.31
CA LEU A 129 -0.70 6.65 8.15
C LEU A 129 -1.97 5.82 7.83
N ALA A 130 -2.21 5.54 6.55
CA ALA A 130 -3.37 4.77 6.14
C ALA A 130 -3.43 3.35 6.73
N ALA A 131 -2.26 2.75 6.98
CA ALA A 131 -2.12 1.40 7.50
C ALA A 131 -2.40 1.30 9.00
N ALA A 132 -2.79 2.38 9.68
CA ALA A 132 -3.11 2.36 11.11
C ALA A 132 -4.16 1.29 11.49
N SER A 133 -5.15 1.04 10.62
CA SER A 133 -6.16 -0.01 10.82
C SER A 133 -5.58 -1.43 10.85
N LEU A 134 -4.40 -1.65 10.28
CA LEU A 134 -3.72 -2.95 10.23
C LEU A 134 -2.71 -3.15 11.38
N ALA A 135 -2.52 -2.16 12.26
CA ALA A 135 -1.59 -2.25 13.38
C ALA A 135 -1.78 -3.51 14.26
N PRO A 136 -3.01 -3.96 14.60
CA PRO A 136 -3.18 -5.19 15.38
C PRO A 136 -2.67 -6.44 14.65
N VAL A 137 -2.90 -6.54 13.34
CA VAL A 137 -2.42 -7.68 12.52
C VAL A 137 -0.90 -7.67 12.44
N LEU A 138 -0.30 -6.50 12.17
CA LEU A 138 1.16 -6.36 12.12
C LEU A 138 1.83 -6.74 13.45
N SER A 139 1.23 -6.36 14.58
CA SER A 139 1.74 -6.70 15.92
C SER A 139 1.73 -8.21 16.14
N LEU A 140 0.65 -8.88 15.72
CA LEU A 140 0.55 -10.33 15.80
C LEU A 140 1.58 -11.00 14.88
N CYS A 141 1.74 -10.53 13.64
CA CYS A 141 2.71 -11.07 12.70
C CYS A 141 4.16 -10.96 13.18
N ALA A 142 4.50 -9.85 13.86
CA ALA A 142 5.83 -9.61 14.43
C ALA A 142 6.13 -10.48 15.66
N SER A 143 5.13 -10.72 16.51
CA SER A 143 5.30 -11.37 17.82
C SER A 143 5.21 -12.89 17.79
N LEU A 144 4.47 -13.47 16.82
CA LEU A 144 4.31 -14.92 16.72
C LEU A 144 5.61 -15.61 16.30
N LYS A 145 6.16 -16.43 17.20
CA LYS A 145 7.38 -17.22 16.98
C LYS A 145 7.24 -18.28 15.89
N SER A 146 6.01 -18.68 15.56
CA SER A 146 5.72 -19.63 14.48
C SER A 146 5.93 -19.03 13.09
N ASN A 147 5.96 -17.70 12.96
CA ASN A 147 6.26 -17.05 11.69
C ASN A 147 7.78 -17.04 11.43
N PRO A 148 8.21 -17.20 10.17
CA PRO A 148 9.62 -17.04 9.81
C PRO A 148 10.18 -15.68 10.23
N ILE A 149 11.48 -15.62 10.49
CA ILE A 149 12.14 -14.40 10.97
C ILE A 149 11.96 -13.25 9.96
N GLU A 150 11.95 -13.58 8.67
CA GLU A 150 11.76 -12.65 7.56
C GLU A 150 10.39 -11.96 7.63
N ILE A 151 9.32 -12.71 7.93
CA ILE A 151 7.97 -12.17 8.13
C ILE A 151 7.92 -11.27 9.36
N ARG A 152 8.51 -11.74 10.47
CA ARG A 152 8.52 -10.97 11.71
C ARG A 152 9.26 -9.64 11.55
N LEU A 153 10.41 -9.65 10.88
CA LEU A 153 11.18 -8.45 10.56
C LEU A 153 10.43 -7.52 9.61
N ALA A 154 9.82 -8.06 8.54
CA ALA A 154 9.03 -7.26 7.61
C ALA A 154 7.81 -6.60 8.29
N ALA A 155 7.15 -7.31 9.22
CA ALA A 155 6.05 -6.76 10.01
C ALA A 155 6.51 -5.63 10.94
N ILE A 156 7.67 -5.78 11.60
CA ILE A 156 8.28 -4.70 12.39
C ILE A 156 8.59 -3.49 11.51
N GLN A 157 9.19 -3.71 10.33
CA GLN A 157 9.54 -2.63 9.40
C GLN A 157 8.29 -1.91 8.86
N ALA A 158 7.16 -2.60 8.73
CA ALA A 158 5.90 -2.01 8.29
C ALA A 158 5.36 -0.95 9.26
N PHE A 159 5.70 -1.02 10.55
CA PHE A 159 5.27 -0.03 11.54
C PHE A 159 5.93 1.34 11.38
N ARG A 160 7.06 1.47 10.66
CA ARG A 160 7.91 2.68 10.73
C ARG A 160 7.20 4.00 10.37
N ARG A 161 6.10 3.95 9.60
CA ARG A 161 5.31 5.12 9.15
C ARG A 161 3.87 5.11 9.67
N ILE A 162 3.53 4.18 10.56
CA ILE A 162 2.21 4.12 11.21
C ILE A 162 2.35 4.90 12.53
N PRO A 163 1.42 5.80 12.87
CA PRO A 163 1.48 6.49 14.15
C PRO A 163 1.46 5.49 15.31
N CYS A 164 2.45 5.57 16.19
CA CYS A 164 2.40 4.86 17.46
C CYS A 164 1.30 5.53 18.30
N SER A 165 0.32 4.77 18.77
CA SER A 165 -0.76 5.28 19.64
C SER A 165 -0.29 5.65 21.05
N VAL A 166 1.01 5.88 21.26
CA VAL A 166 1.52 6.30 22.55
C VAL A 166 1.19 7.78 22.69
N ARG A 167 0.12 8.09 23.43
CA ARG A 167 -0.09 9.48 23.85
C ARG A 167 1.06 9.81 24.79
N VAL A 168 1.71 10.97 24.60
CA VAL A 168 2.77 11.45 25.50
C VAL A 168 2.25 11.59 26.95
N SER A 169 0.94 11.80 27.13
CA SER A 169 0.27 11.75 28.43
C SER A 169 0.36 10.40 29.15
N ASP A 170 0.51 9.31 28.40
CA ASP A 170 0.59 7.95 28.96
C ASP A 170 2.05 7.57 29.32
N LEU A 171 3.02 8.45 29.00
CA LEU A 171 4.44 8.34 29.31
C LEU A 171 4.91 9.27 30.43
N LEU A 172 4.06 10.18 30.90
CA LEU A 172 4.34 11.02 32.06
C LEU A 172 3.81 10.28 33.29
N PRO A 173 4.64 9.92 34.28
CA PRO A 173 4.09 9.52 35.58
C PRO A 173 3.22 10.66 36.09
N ALA A 174 2.01 10.34 36.54
CA ALA A 174 1.20 11.28 37.31
C ALA A 174 2.11 11.79 38.44
N GLY A 175 2.44 13.08 38.39
CA GLY A 175 3.20 13.70 39.45
C GLY A 175 2.36 13.69 40.71
N ASP A 176 2.85 13.02 41.75
CA ASP A 176 2.51 13.31 43.14
C ASP A 176 3.15 14.63 43.58
#